data_AF-A0A662CQC5-F1
#
_entry.id   AF-A0A662CQC5-F1
#
_cell.length_a   1.000
_cell.length_b   1.000
_cell.length_c   1.000
_cell.angle_alpha   90.00
_cell.angle_beta   90.00
_cell.angle_gamma   90.00
#
_symmetry.space_group_name_H-M   'P 1'
#
loop_
_entity.id
_entity.type
_entity.pdbx_description
1 polymer ?
#
loop_
_entity_poly.entity_id
_entity_poly.type
_entity_poly.pdbx_seq_one_letter_code
_entity_poly.pdbx_strand_id
1 'polypeptide(L)'
;GSPLAVWDLGFITLVPTDLGLIRFFSIMVRSWLSVQIAILLVATTQFPDLLHALEHLRLPRTLTTIIAFLFRYLFVLTNEVFRILRAREARSAGLPGVKGGGTLSWRIKTTGSMTGQLFLRSYERSDRIYQAMISRGYTGHIRTLNPHHMERRDWLYLFVFILFLMIIQFVGWFS
;
A
#
# COMPACT_ATOMS: atom_id res chain seq x y z
N GLY A 1 1.63 -22.71 -33.01
CA GLY A 1 0.42 -23.17 -32.31
C GLY A 1 -0.68 -23.25 -33.33
N SER A 2 -1.47 -24.30 -33.32
CA SER A 2 -2.60 -24.46 -34.23
C SER A 2 -3.66 -23.39 -33.95
N PRO A 3 -4.20 -22.74 -34.99
CA PRO A 3 -5.37 -21.87 -34.84
C PRO A 3 -6.60 -22.75 -34.57
N LEU A 4 -7.29 -22.49 -33.46
CA LEU A 4 -8.49 -23.24 -33.03
C LEU A 4 -9.77 -22.72 -33.70
N ALA A 5 -9.83 -21.42 -33.99
CA ALA A 5 -10.90 -20.78 -34.72
C ALA A 5 -10.38 -19.47 -35.33
N VAL A 6 -10.99 -19.02 -36.43
CA VAL A 6 -10.73 -17.71 -37.01
C VAL A 6 -12.07 -16.99 -37.08
N TRP A 7 -12.20 -15.92 -36.31
CA TRP A 7 -13.40 -15.09 -36.29
C TRP A 7 -13.05 -13.78 -36.97
N ASP A 8 -13.66 -13.54 -38.12
CA ASP A 8 -13.45 -12.32 -38.90
C ASP A 8 -14.54 -11.30 -38.56
N LEU A 9 -14.19 -10.29 -37.76
CA LEU A 9 -15.05 -9.16 -37.42
C LEU A 9 -14.67 -7.96 -38.28
N GLY A 10 -14.69 -8.12 -39.61
CA GLY A 10 -14.66 -7.07 -40.64
C GLY A 10 -13.37 -6.26 -40.76
N PHE A 11 -12.87 -5.71 -39.65
CA PHE A 11 -11.61 -4.96 -39.52
C PHE A 11 -10.59 -5.67 -38.62
N ILE A 12 -11.01 -6.69 -37.86
CA ILE A 12 -10.15 -7.42 -36.91
C ILE A 12 -10.41 -8.92 -37.07
N THR A 13 -9.35 -9.67 -37.37
CA THR A 13 -9.34 -11.13 -37.33
C THR A 13 -8.88 -11.60 -35.96
N LEU A 14 -9.76 -12.29 -35.23
CA LEU A 14 -9.43 -12.93 -33.96
C LEU A 14 -9.09 -14.40 -34.22
N VAL A 15 -7.84 -14.77 -33.96
CA VAL A 15 -7.34 -16.14 -34.11
C VAL A 15 -6.90 -16.69 -32.75
N PRO A 16 -7.81 -17.26 -31.94
CA PRO A 16 -7.43 -18.04 -30.78
C PRO A 16 -6.50 -19.19 -31.19
N THR A 17 -5.27 -19.12 -30.69
CA THR A 17 -4.25 -20.17 -30.86
C THR A 17 -4.19 -21.00 -29.58
N ASP A 18 -3.95 -22.31 -29.66
CA ASP A 18 -3.75 -23.17 -28.47
C ASP A 18 -2.72 -22.62 -27.48
N LEU A 19 -1.59 -22.15 -28.02
CA LEU A 19 -0.53 -21.49 -27.26
C LEU A 19 -1.01 -20.17 -26.62
N GLY A 20 -1.93 -19.46 -27.27
CA GLY A 20 -2.51 -18.22 -26.76
C GLY A 20 -3.41 -18.45 -25.55
N LEU A 21 -4.25 -19.50 -25.59
CA LEU A 21 -5.10 -19.88 -24.45
C LEU A 21 -4.26 -20.33 -23.24
N ILE A 22 -3.25 -21.18 -23.45
CA ILE A 22 -2.37 -21.63 -22.35
C ILE A 22 -1.64 -20.43 -21.71
N ARG A 23 -1.11 -19.52 -22.53
CA ARG A 23 -0.47 -18.29 -22.03
C ARG A 23 -1.46 -17.39 -21.29
N PHE A 24 -2.67 -17.22 -21.81
CA PHE A 24 -3.72 -16.44 -21.17
C PHE A 24 -4.05 -16.98 -19.76
N PHE A 25 -4.31 -18.29 -19.64
CA PHE A 25 -4.56 -18.93 -18.35
C PHE A 25 -3.36 -18.81 -17.40
N SER A 26 -2.13 -18.99 -17.90
CA SER A 26 -0.93 -18.83 -17.10
C SER A 26 -0.77 -17.41 -16.52
N ILE A 27 -1.01 -16.38 -17.34
CA ILE A 27 -0.97 -14.98 -16.89
C ILE A 27 -2.08 -14.71 -15.87
N MET A 28 -3.29 -15.22 -16.12
CA MET A 28 -4.43 -15.05 -15.22
C MET A 28 -4.17 -15.66 -13.84
N VAL A 29 -3.69 -16.90 -13.80
CA VAL A 29 -3.33 -17.59 -12.55
C VAL A 29 -2.17 -16.88 -11.84
N ARG A 30 -1.12 -16.47 -12.57
CA ARG A 30 0.01 -15.74 -11.99
C ARG A 30 -0.43 -14.40 -11.36
N SER A 31 -1.28 -13.66 -12.06
CA SER A 31 -1.81 -12.38 -11.56
C SER A 31 -2.64 -12.60 -10.29
N TRP A 32 -3.53 -13.60 -10.30
CA TRP A 32 -4.35 -13.95 -9.14
C TRP A 32 -3.49 -14.35 -7.93
N LEU A 33 -2.51 -15.23 -8.12
CA LEU A 33 -1.60 -15.66 -7.05
C LEU A 33 -0.76 -14.49 -6.51
N SER A 34 -0.28 -13.60 -7.38
CA SER A 34 0.48 -12.41 -6.96
C SER A 34 -0.34 -11.52 -6.02
N VAL A 35 -1.60 -11.26 -6.36
CA VAL A 35 -2.51 -10.48 -5.51
C VAL A 35 -2.78 -11.19 -4.18
N GLN A 36 -3.00 -12.51 -4.20
CA GLN A 36 -3.24 -13.27 -2.98
C GLN A 36 -2.03 -13.27 -2.03
N ILE A 37 -0.82 -13.41 -2.57
CA ILE A 37 0.43 -13.33 -1.79
C ILE A 37 0.58 -11.94 -1.18
N ALA A 38 0.31 -10.88 -1.94
CA ALA A 38 0.36 -9.50 -1.42
C ALA A 38 -0.65 -9.27 -0.29
N ILE A 39 -1.88 -9.78 -0.42
CA ILE A 39 -2.91 -9.69 0.62
C ILE A 39 -2.48 -10.46 1.87
N LEU A 40 -2.00 -11.70 1.72
CA LEU A 40 -1.51 -12.51 2.84
C LEU A 40 -0.37 -11.83 3.58
N LEU A 41 0.59 -11.24 2.85
CA LEU A 41 1.70 -10.50 3.44
C LEU A 41 1.19 -9.34 4.32
N VAL A 42 0.29 -8.51 3.77
CA VAL A 42 -0.29 -7.37 4.50
C VAL A 42 -1.14 -7.81 5.68
N ALA A 43 -1.86 -8.93 5.57
CA ALA A 43 -2.75 -9.42 6.61
C ALA A 43 -2.02 -10.10 7.78
N THR A 44 -0.85 -10.71 7.53
CA THR A 44 -0.12 -11.52 8.52
C THR A 44 1.09 -10.82 9.12
N THR A 45 1.66 -9.83 8.45
CA THR A 45 2.90 -9.17 8.86
C THR A 45 2.61 -7.81 9.50
N GLN A 46 3.17 -7.53 10.68
CA GLN A 46 3.03 -6.21 11.27
C GLN A 46 3.92 -5.20 10.56
N PHE A 47 3.49 -3.93 10.53
CA PHE A 47 4.23 -2.87 9.87
C PHE A 47 5.67 -2.65 10.39
N PRO A 48 5.96 -2.76 11.71
CA PRO A 48 7.34 -2.71 12.21
C PRO A 48 8.24 -3.81 11.61
N ASP A 49 7.69 -4.99 11.36
CA ASP A 49 8.45 -6.13 10.81
C ASP A 49 8.78 -5.88 9.34
N LEU A 50 7.85 -5.27 8.58
CA LEU A 50 8.10 -4.82 7.21
C LEU A 50 9.22 -3.79 7.15
N LEU A 51 9.24 -2.81 8.06
CA LEU A 51 10.33 -1.83 8.15
C LEU A 51 11.67 -2.51 8.45
N HIS A 52 11.68 -3.48 9.37
CA HIS A 52 12.89 -4.21 9.71
C HIS A 52 13.42 -5.06 8.54
N ALA A 53 12.52 -5.66 7.76
CA ALA A 53 12.86 -6.36 6.54
C ALA A 53 13.44 -5.41 5.47
N LEU A 54 12.92 -4.18 5.34
CA LEU A 54 13.50 -3.16 4.46
C LEU A 54 14.91 -2.74 4.89
N GLU A 55 15.19 -2.64 6.20
CA GLU A 55 16.55 -2.37 6.69
C GLU A 55 17.52 -3.51 6.33
N HIS A 56 17.06 -4.78 6.42
CA HIS A 56 17.83 -5.94 5.96
C HIS A 56 18.08 -5.94 4.45
N LEU A 57 17.16 -5.36 3.68
CA LEU A 57 17.31 -5.10 2.25
C LEU A 57 18.26 -3.93 1.92
N ARG A 58 19.01 -3.42 2.92
CA ARG A 58 19.96 -2.31 2.83
C ARG A 58 19.32 -0.94 2.60
N LEU A 59 18.04 -0.75 2.94
CA LEU A 59 17.44 0.57 2.95
C LEU A 59 18.07 1.43 4.08
N PRO A 60 18.53 2.66 3.81
CA PRO A 60 19.08 3.53 4.84
C PRO A 60 18.11 3.79 6.00
N ARG A 61 18.60 3.78 7.24
CA ARG A 61 17.80 4.00 8.46
C ARG A 61 17.01 5.31 8.48
N THR A 62 17.50 6.32 7.77
CA THR A 62 16.79 7.59 7.61
C THR A 62 15.49 7.41 6.83
N LEU A 63 15.49 6.60 5.77
CA LEU A 63 14.28 6.32 4.99
C LEU A 63 13.29 5.46 5.79
N THR A 64 13.75 4.44 6.51
CA THR A 64 12.84 3.65 7.37
C THR A 64 12.22 4.49 8.48
N THR A 65 12.99 5.43 9.05
CA THR A 65 12.48 6.42 10.01
C THR A 65 11.39 7.32 9.40
N ILE A 66 11.61 7.83 8.18
CA ILE A 66 10.61 8.63 7.46
C ILE A 66 9.35 7.81 7.21
N ILE A 67 9.47 6.58 6.71
CA ILE A 67 8.35 5.68 6.43
C ILE A 67 7.58 5.35 7.73
N ALA A 68 8.30 5.12 8.84
CA ALA A 68 7.69 4.89 10.15
C ALA A 68 6.85 6.08 10.61
N PHE A 69 7.35 7.30 10.45
CA PHE A 69 6.59 8.50 10.76
C PHE A 69 5.41 8.69 9.82
N LEU A 70 5.58 8.48 8.52
CA LEU A 70 4.48 8.59 7.55
C LEU A 70 3.33 7.66 7.92
N PHE A 71 3.62 6.39 8.25
CA PHE A 71 2.59 5.44 8.68
C PHE A 71 1.92 5.84 9.99
N ARG A 72 2.70 6.22 11.02
CA ARG A 72 2.15 6.68 12.30
C ARG A 72 1.27 7.93 12.13
N TYR A 73 1.71 8.89 11.32
CA TYR A 73 1.00 10.15 11.13
C TYR A 73 -0.14 10.06 10.13
N LEU A 74 -0.18 9.06 9.26
CA LEU A 74 -1.31 8.82 8.37
C LEU A 74 -2.62 8.76 9.18
N PHE A 75 -2.68 7.92 10.22
CA PHE A 75 -3.86 7.81 11.08
C PHE A 75 -4.21 9.11 11.79
N VAL A 76 -3.20 9.86 12.22
CA VAL A 76 -3.39 11.16 12.90
C VAL A 76 -3.97 12.20 11.94
N LEU A 77 -3.44 12.27 10.71
CA LEU A 77 -3.90 13.17 9.67
C LEU A 77 -5.30 12.80 9.18
N THR A 78 -5.58 11.52 9.00
CA THR A 78 -6.92 11.03 8.64
C THR A 78 -7.97 11.44 9.69
N ASN A 79 -7.65 11.29 10.98
CA ASN A 79 -8.55 11.75 12.05
C ASN A 79 -8.79 13.28 12.00
N GLU A 80 -7.74 14.05 11.71
CA GLU A 80 -7.86 15.51 11.57
C GLU A 80 -8.69 15.89 10.34
N VAL A 81 -8.53 15.19 9.22
CA VAL A 81 -9.36 15.35 8.02
C VAL A 81 -10.83 15.10 8.36
N PHE A 82 -11.15 13.99 9.03
CA PHE A 82 -12.54 13.71 9.43
C PHE A 82 -13.10 14.76 10.39
N ARG A 83 -12.28 15.30 11.30
CA ARG A 83 -12.68 16.42 12.17
C ARG A 83 -13.01 17.68 11.36
N ILE A 84 -12.18 18.03 10.39
CA ILE A 84 -12.41 19.18 9.51
C ILE A 84 -13.69 18.99 8.67
N LEU A 85 -13.88 17.79 8.10
CA LEU A 85 -15.07 17.45 7.31
C LEU A 85 -16.36 17.55 8.15
N ARG A 86 -16.37 16.98 9.36
CA ARG A 86 -17.52 17.09 10.28
C ARG A 86 -17.82 18.54 10.66
N ALA A 87 -16.78 19.34 10.95
CA ALA A 87 -16.95 20.75 11.26
C ALA A 87 -17.51 21.54 10.08
N ARG A 88 -17.09 21.21 8.85
CA ARG A 88 -17.65 21.79 7.63
C ARG A 88 -19.12 21.41 7.47
N GLU A 89 -19.46 20.14 7.62
CA GLU A 89 -20.83 19.64 7.52
C GLU A 89 -21.76 20.29 8.54
N ALA A 90 -21.32 20.43 9.80
CA ALA A 90 -22.08 21.13 10.84
C ALA A 90 -22.35 22.61 10.51
N ARG A 91 -21.41 23.30 9.86
CA ARG A 91 -21.59 24.70 9.42
C ARG A 91 -22.41 24.83 8.14
N SER A 92 -22.40 23.79 7.29
CA SER A 92 -23.11 23.77 6.01
C SER A 92 -24.38 22.93 6.06
N ALA A 93 -24.91 22.64 7.25
CA ALA A 93 -26.15 21.91 7.42
C ALA A 93 -27.27 22.69 6.69
N GLY A 94 -27.68 22.16 5.54
CA GLY A 94 -28.65 22.82 4.67
C GLY A 94 -30.06 22.71 5.23
N LEU A 95 -30.91 23.68 4.91
CA LEU A 95 -32.34 23.54 5.10
C LEU A 95 -32.86 22.36 4.24
N PRO A 96 -33.88 21.61 4.71
CA PRO A 96 -34.52 20.57 3.91
C PRO A 96 -34.94 21.13 2.53
N GLY A 97 -34.49 20.48 1.45
CA GLY A 97 -34.85 20.86 0.08
C GLY A 97 -33.85 21.76 -0.66
N VAL A 98 -32.79 22.27 -0.02
CA VAL A 98 -31.73 23.03 -0.70
C VAL A 98 -30.54 22.11 -1.01
N LYS A 99 -30.14 21.99 -2.28
CA LYS A 99 -28.93 21.24 -2.66
C LYS A 99 -27.70 21.89 -2.02
N GLY A 100 -27.16 21.22 -1.00
CA GLY A 100 -25.91 21.64 -0.35
C GLY A 100 -24.72 21.56 -1.31
N GLY A 101 -23.75 22.46 -1.11
CA GLY A 101 -22.42 22.32 -1.70
C GLY A 101 -22.09 23.23 -2.89
N GLY A 102 -22.90 24.23 -3.20
CA GLY A 102 -22.57 25.32 -4.12
C GLY A 102 -22.08 24.90 -5.51
N THR A 103 -21.49 25.86 -6.24
CA THR A 103 -20.83 25.63 -7.54
C THR A 103 -19.53 24.84 -7.38
N LEU A 104 -19.02 24.27 -8.49
CA LEU A 104 -17.70 23.60 -8.50
C LEU A 104 -16.58 24.52 -7.99
N SER A 105 -16.62 25.81 -8.36
CA SER A 105 -15.66 26.82 -7.90
C SER A 105 -15.70 27.02 -6.38
N TRP A 106 -16.88 27.02 -5.77
CA TRP A 106 -17.03 27.09 -4.32
C TRP A 106 -16.47 25.84 -3.63
N ARG A 107 -16.71 24.65 -4.19
CA ARG A 107 -16.16 23.39 -3.65
C ARG A 107 -14.64 23.38 -3.69
N ILE A 108 -14.04 23.78 -4.81
CA ILE A 108 -12.58 23.89 -4.95
C ILE A 108 -12.00 24.86 -3.93
N LYS A 109 -12.59 26.06 -3.78
CA LYS A 109 -12.14 27.06 -2.80
C LYS A 109 -12.22 26.53 -1.36
N THR A 110 -13.30 25.84 -1.02
CA THR A 110 -13.51 25.29 0.32
C THR A 110 -12.57 24.13 0.61
N THR A 111 -12.38 23.21 -0.34
CA THR A 111 -11.41 22.12 -0.18
C THR A 111 -9.98 22.67 -0.09
N GLY A 112 -9.65 23.69 -0.89
CA GLY A 112 -8.34 24.36 -0.83
C GLY A 112 -8.06 24.97 0.54
N SER A 113 -9.04 25.65 1.15
CA SER A 113 -8.87 26.21 2.50
C SER A 113 -8.73 25.13 3.57
N MET A 114 -9.49 24.03 3.46
CA MET A 114 -9.35 22.87 4.35
C MET A 114 -7.96 22.23 4.24
N THR A 115 -7.46 22.02 3.03
CA THR A 115 -6.12 21.47 2.78
C THR A 115 -5.03 22.40 3.32
N GLY A 116 -5.15 23.72 3.09
CA GLY A 116 -4.20 24.70 3.63
C GLY A 116 -4.17 24.71 5.16
N GLN A 117 -5.34 24.63 5.80
CA GLN A 117 -5.43 24.52 7.26
C GLN A 117 -4.80 23.22 7.79
N LEU A 118 -5.06 22.08 7.12
CA LEU A 118 -4.45 20.81 7.48
C LEU A 118 -2.93 20.86 7.34
N PHE A 119 -2.42 21.45 6.26
CA PHE A 119 -0.99 21.62 6.01
C PHE A 119 -0.31 22.43 7.12
N LEU A 120 -0.85 23.60 7.45
CA LEU A 120 -0.29 24.45 8.51
C LEU A 120 -0.27 23.74 9.87
N ARG A 121 -1.40 23.10 10.24
CA ARG A 121 -1.49 22.32 11.49
C ARG A 121 -0.49 21.16 11.53
N SER A 122 -0.28 20.50 10.40
CA SER A 122 0.66 19.38 10.30
C SER A 122 2.10 19.85 10.43
N TYR A 123 2.43 21.00 9.84
CA TYR A 123 3.75 21.63 9.94
C TYR A 123 4.07 22.09 11.37
N GLU A 124 3.16 22.82 12.02
CA GLU A 124 3.32 23.23 13.43
C GLU A 124 3.40 22.01 14.37
N ARG A 125 2.73 20.91 14.01
CA ARG A 125 2.81 19.66 14.75
C ARG A 125 4.15 18.97 14.55
N SER A 126 4.69 18.93 13.34
CA SER A 126 5.99 18.29 13.08
C SER A 126 7.11 18.99 13.84
N ASP A 127 7.09 20.32 13.92
CA ASP A 127 8.08 21.07 14.72
C ASP A 127 7.97 20.74 16.21
N ARG A 128 6.75 20.76 16.78
CA ARG A 128 6.52 20.36 18.18
C ARG A 128 6.99 18.95 18.50
N ILE A 129 6.76 18.00 17.59
CA ILE A 129 7.23 16.63 17.73
C ILE A 129 8.75 16.59 17.68
N TYR A 130 9.37 17.29 16.73
CA TYR A 130 10.81 17.34 16.60
C TYR A 130 11.48 17.88 17.88
N GLN A 131 10.97 18.97 18.44
CA GLN A 131 11.45 19.49 19.72
C GLN A 131 11.27 18.49 20.87
N ALA A 132 10.13 17.79 20.93
CA ALA A 132 9.89 16.73 21.92
C ALA A 132 10.80 15.50 21.72
N MET A 133 11.25 15.23 20.50
CA MET A 133 12.21 14.17 20.20
C MET A 133 13.61 14.56 20.68
N ILE A 134 14.06 15.78 20.38
CA ILE A 134 15.35 16.28 20.86
C ILE A 134 15.42 16.26 22.38
N SER A 135 14.37 16.70 23.09
CA SER A 135 14.35 16.71 24.56
C SER A 135 14.40 15.30 25.17
N ARG A 136 14.03 14.27 24.42
CA ARG A 136 14.14 12.85 24.80
C ARG A 136 15.43 12.18 24.31
N GLY A 137 16.38 12.94 23.76
CA GLY A 137 17.67 12.44 23.31
C GLY A 137 17.67 11.82 21.92
N TYR A 138 16.84 12.31 20.99
CA TYR A 138 16.83 11.83 19.61
C TYR A 138 18.16 12.14 18.89
N THR A 139 18.84 11.09 18.42
CA THR A 139 20.15 11.18 17.76
C THR A 139 20.07 11.01 16.23
N GLY A 140 18.91 11.29 15.62
CA GLY A 140 18.71 11.17 14.16
C GLY A 140 18.12 9.84 13.67
N HIS A 141 17.93 8.86 14.55
CA HIS A 141 17.30 7.58 14.23
C HIS A 141 16.36 7.12 15.34
N ILE A 142 15.21 6.53 14.97
CA ILE A 142 14.31 5.89 15.94
C ILE A 142 14.89 4.51 16.27
N ARG A 143 15.08 4.23 17.56
CA ARG A 143 15.48 2.88 18.00
C ARG A 143 14.26 1.97 17.97
N THR A 144 14.32 0.91 17.17
CA THR A 144 13.31 -0.16 17.18
C THR A 144 13.47 -0.97 18.47
N LEU A 145 12.42 -1.03 19.30
CA LEU A 145 12.45 -1.64 20.63
C LEU A 145 12.25 -3.16 20.61
N ASN A 146 12.00 -3.77 19.45
CA ASN A 146 11.72 -5.20 19.36
C ASN A 146 12.28 -5.81 18.06
N PRO A 147 13.54 -6.26 18.03
CA PRO A 147 14.05 -7.03 16.91
C PRO A 147 13.36 -8.40 16.89
N HIS A 148 12.72 -8.74 15.78
CA HIS A 148 12.23 -10.11 15.57
C HIS A 148 13.42 -11.05 15.43
N HIS A 149 13.47 -12.07 16.29
CA HIS A 149 14.43 -13.15 16.17
C HIS A 149 13.80 -14.27 15.35
N MET A 150 14.43 -14.67 14.24
CA MET A 150 14.02 -15.82 13.45
C MET A 150 13.98 -17.07 14.32
N GLU A 151 12.80 -17.64 14.52
CA GLU A 151 12.65 -18.88 15.27
C GLU A 151 13.04 -20.07 14.38
N ARG A 152 13.38 -21.21 15.01
CA ARG A 152 13.71 -22.45 14.28
C ARG A 152 12.57 -22.93 13.37
N ARG A 153 11.34 -22.54 13.68
CA ARG A 153 10.14 -22.84 12.88
C ARG A 153 10.15 -22.06 11.56
N ASP A 154 10.57 -20.80 11.57
CA ASP A 154 10.68 -19.97 10.37
C ASP A 154 11.68 -20.55 9.36
N TRP A 155 12.81 -21.07 9.86
CA TRP A 155 13.78 -21.79 9.05
C TRP A 155 13.22 -23.05 8.41
N LEU A 156 12.41 -23.82 9.15
CA LEU A 156 11.80 -25.04 8.63
C LEU A 156 10.76 -24.72 7.56
N TYR A 157 9.92 -23.69 7.78
CA TYR A 157 8.98 -23.22 6.78
C TYR A 157 9.68 -22.68 5.53
N LEU A 158 10.76 -21.91 5.68
CA LEU A 158 11.58 -21.43 4.57
C LEU A 158 12.16 -22.59 3.76
N PHE A 159 12.73 -23.60 4.42
CA PHE A 159 13.32 -24.76 3.77
C PHE A 159 12.27 -25.55 2.98
N VAL A 160 11.13 -25.85 3.59
CA VAL A 160 10.02 -26.56 2.93
C VAL A 160 9.51 -25.76 1.73
N PHE A 161 9.39 -24.44 1.86
CA PHE A 161 8.93 -23.57 0.77
C PHE A 161 9.93 -23.54 -0.41
N ILE A 162 11.23 -23.42 -0.13
CA ILE A 162 12.27 -23.46 -1.17
C ILE A 162 12.28 -24.81 -1.88
N LEU A 163 12.17 -25.92 -1.14
CA LEU A 163 12.12 -27.26 -1.70
C LEU A 163 10.89 -27.42 -2.62
N PHE A 164 9.72 -26.95 -2.18
CA PHE A 164 8.49 -26.97 -2.96
C PHE A 164 8.63 -26.17 -4.28
N LEU A 165 9.21 -24.96 -4.22
CA LEU A 165 9.48 -24.16 -5.43
C LEU A 165 10.46 -24.84 -6.38
N MET A 166 11.50 -25.49 -5.86
CA MET A 166 12.46 -26.23 -6.67
C MET A 166 11.79 -27.40 -7.42
N ILE A 167 10.89 -28.14 -6.76
CA ILE A 167 10.13 -29.23 -7.38
C ILE A 167 9.27 -28.70 -8.53
N ILE A 168 8.57 -27.58 -8.32
CA ILE A 168 7.75 -26.94 -9.37
C ILE A 168 8.60 -26.51 -10.56
N GLN A 169 9.75 -25.86 -10.33
CA GLN A 169 10.63 -25.44 -11.42
C GLN A 169 11.21 -26.64 -12.17
N PHE A 170 11.56 -27.71 -11.47
CA PHE A 170 12.09 -28.93 -12.10
C PHE A 170 11.05 -29.58 -13.02
N VAL A 171 9.80 -29.71 -12.55
CA VAL A 171 8.69 -30.24 -13.36
C VAL A 171 8.38 -29.32 -14.55
N GLY A 172 8.40 -28.00 -14.34
CA GLY A 172 8.18 -27.02 -15.39
C GLY A 172 9.33 -26.87 -16.39
N TRP A 173 10.55 -27.29 -16.04
CA TRP A 173 11.68 -27.37 -16.97
C TRP A 173 11.65 -28.65 -17.82
N PHE A 174 11.09 -29.73 -17.27
CA PHE A 174 10.97 -31.02 -17.95
C PHE A 174 9.73 -31.15 -18.86
N SER A 175 8.77 -30.21 -18.80
CA SER A 175 7.56 -30.16 -19.63
C SER A 175 7.66 -29.08 -20.72
#